data_AF-A0A3P8KKW5-F1
#
_entry.id   AF-A0A3P8KKW5-F1
#
_cell.length_a   1.000
_cell.length_b   1.000
_cell.length_c   1.000
_cell.angle_alpha   90.00
_cell.angle_beta   90.00
_cell.angle_gamma   90.00
#
_symmetry.space_group_name_H-M   'P 1'
#
loop_
_entity.id
_entity.type
_entity.pdbx_description
1 polymer ?
#
loop_
_entity_poly.entity_id
_entity_poly.type
_entity_poly.pdbx_seq_one_letter_code
_entity_poly.pdbx_strand_id
1 'polypeptide(L)'
;MGPRHHSDPYCTIVMQEYFPQTQTLAKTRKTLFTGTDLRYTEGAHLYRKDGWYYLLVAEGGTGYEHAVVVLRAKNIDGPYELSPEVTLMSSWHLPENPLQKSGHGSLLETHTGEWYMAYLVSRPQRLPGVPLLASGGRGYCSLGRETGITPVAWRDGWPVIEGGKHAALTVPGPQMVESQAAAEPAWCDEFDGAALDPELQTLRIPFDETLGSLSARPGYLRLYGNDSLNSTFTQSTVARRWQHFAFRAETRMEFAPENFQQSAGLTCYYNSKNWSYCFVDFEEGRGRTLKVLQLDHNVPSWPLHEQPIPVPDEAQSLWLRVDVDHLVYRYSYSFDGESWQRVPIDYAAWKLSDDYIGGRGFFTGAFVGLHCEDISGDGCYADFDYFRYLPVEE
;
A
#
# COMPACT_ATOMS: atom_id res chain seq x y z
N MET A 1 -7.78 16.91 -16.33
CA MET A 1 -8.38 17.87 -15.38
C MET A 1 -8.28 17.22 -14.00
N GLY A 2 -7.30 17.64 -13.18
CA GLY A 2 -7.11 17.06 -11.84
C GLY A 2 -8.34 17.27 -10.94
N PRO A 3 -8.61 16.38 -9.97
CA PRO A 3 -9.89 16.34 -9.28
C PRO A 3 -10.07 17.55 -8.36
N ARG A 4 -11.11 18.35 -8.61
CA ARG A 4 -11.42 19.61 -7.93
C ARG A 4 -11.83 19.51 -6.46
N HIS A 5 -11.92 18.35 -5.84
CA HIS A 5 -12.55 18.25 -4.52
C HIS A 5 -11.86 17.25 -3.61
N HIS A 6 -10.62 17.57 -3.24
CA HIS A 6 -10.03 17.19 -1.96
C HIS A 6 -9.11 18.29 -1.47
N SER A 7 -9.18 18.54 -0.14
CA SER A 7 -8.41 19.49 0.66
C SER A 7 -8.43 20.94 0.17
N ASP A 8 -8.83 21.85 1.06
CA ASP A 8 -8.52 23.26 0.90
C ASP A 8 -7.01 23.38 0.62
N PRO A 9 -6.58 23.83 -0.57
CA PRO A 9 -5.16 23.93 -0.89
C PRO A 9 -4.46 24.97 -0.01
N TYR A 10 -5.22 25.84 0.68
CA TYR A 10 -4.73 26.83 1.62
C TYR A 10 -4.69 26.25 3.04
N CYS A 11 -3.77 25.31 3.27
CA CYS A 11 -3.51 24.76 4.60
C CYS A 11 -2.63 25.70 5.43
N THR A 12 -2.79 25.65 6.76
CA THR A 12 -2.00 26.45 7.71
C THR A 12 -1.41 25.55 8.78
N ILE A 13 -0.11 25.69 9.03
CA ILE A 13 0.57 25.03 10.15
C ILE A 13 0.30 25.80 11.42
N VAL A 14 -0.31 25.11 12.39
CA VAL A 14 -0.63 25.65 13.72
C VAL A 14 0.15 24.91 14.81
N MET A 15 0.54 25.64 15.84
CA MET A 15 1.23 25.11 17.00
C MET A 15 0.41 25.37 18.27
N GLN A 16 0.35 24.34 19.13
CA GLN A 16 -0.19 24.39 20.49
C GLN A 16 0.79 23.66 21.40
N GLU A 17 1.02 24.21 22.59
CA GLU A 17 1.80 23.50 23.63
C GLU A 17 1.00 22.29 24.14
N TYR A 18 1.68 21.17 24.33
CA TYR A 18 1.14 19.99 24.99
C TYR A 18 1.65 19.92 26.43
N PHE A 19 0.75 19.72 27.38
CA PHE A 19 1.06 19.59 28.80
C PHE A 19 1.03 18.11 29.20
N PRO A 20 2.19 17.42 29.37
CA PRO A 20 2.23 15.99 29.66
C PRO A 20 1.55 15.62 30.99
N GLN A 21 1.55 16.53 31.96
CA GLN A 21 0.98 16.30 33.29
C GLN A 21 -0.55 16.20 33.25
N THR A 22 -1.20 16.93 32.34
CA THR A 22 -2.66 16.95 32.20
C THR A 22 -3.14 16.25 30.94
N GLN A 23 -2.22 15.86 30.06
CA GLN A 23 -2.50 15.27 28.74
C GLN A 23 -3.43 16.15 27.88
N THR A 24 -3.25 17.47 27.95
CA THR A 24 -4.06 18.45 27.22
C THR A 24 -3.21 19.40 26.40
N LEU A 25 -3.83 19.98 25.37
CA LEU A 25 -3.25 21.07 24.59
C LEU A 25 -3.65 22.43 25.19
N ALA A 26 -2.74 23.41 25.13
CA ALA A 26 -3.06 24.81 25.41
C ALA A 26 -4.20 25.31 24.52
N LYS A 27 -5.10 26.17 25.02
CA LYS A 27 -6.23 26.68 24.22
C LYS A 27 -5.82 27.63 23.10
N THR A 28 -4.67 28.30 23.26
CA THR A 28 -4.14 29.25 22.28
C THR A 28 -3.48 28.52 21.12
N ARG A 29 -3.82 28.91 19.89
CA ARG A 29 -3.19 28.45 18.66
C ARG A 29 -2.30 29.54 18.10
N LYS A 30 -1.08 29.17 17.70
CA LYS A 30 -0.16 30.05 16.97
C LYS A 30 -0.01 29.55 15.54
N THR A 31 -0.27 30.42 14.57
CA THR A 31 0.03 30.13 13.17
C THR A 31 1.54 30.28 12.94
N LEU A 32 2.19 29.23 12.44
CA LEU A 32 3.62 29.25 12.12
C LEU A 32 3.87 29.55 10.64
N PHE A 33 3.04 28.98 9.75
CA PHE A 33 3.25 29.05 8.32
C PHE A 33 1.95 28.80 7.55
N THR A 34 1.72 29.55 6.47
CA THR A 34 0.51 29.49 5.62
C THR A 34 0.77 28.94 4.22
N GLY A 35 1.93 28.32 4.03
CA GLY A 35 2.33 27.72 2.77
C GLY A 35 3.02 28.65 1.77
N THR A 36 3.62 28.04 0.76
CA THR A 36 4.09 28.72 -0.46
C THR A 36 3.03 28.64 -1.56
N ASP A 37 3.41 29.05 -2.77
CA ASP A 37 2.59 28.87 -3.98
C ASP A 37 2.42 27.39 -4.39
N LEU A 38 3.21 26.47 -3.82
CA LEU A 38 3.04 25.02 -4.01
C LEU A 38 1.77 24.48 -3.35
N ARG A 39 1.22 25.17 -2.34
CA ARG A 39 -0.02 24.80 -1.62
C ARG A 39 0.06 23.44 -0.91
N TYR A 40 -1.07 22.99 -0.36
CA TYR A 40 -1.21 21.70 0.33
C TYR A 40 -0.17 21.50 1.45
N THR A 41 0.08 22.57 2.21
CA THR A 41 1.08 22.58 3.28
C THR A 41 0.66 21.65 4.43
N GLU A 42 1.41 20.57 4.61
CA GLU A 42 1.15 19.52 5.60
C GLU A 42 2.46 18.91 6.15
N GLY A 43 2.39 17.79 6.88
CA GLY A 43 3.59 17.04 7.30
C GLY A 43 4.58 17.83 8.14
N ALA A 44 4.07 18.69 9.05
CA ALA A 44 4.91 19.60 9.82
C ALA A 44 5.79 18.89 10.86
N HIS A 45 7.10 19.09 10.75
CA HIS A 45 8.10 18.64 11.72
C HIS A 45 8.97 19.80 12.18
N LEU A 46 9.19 19.91 13.49
CA LEU A 46 10.04 20.93 14.10
C LEU A 46 11.36 20.31 14.59
N TYR A 47 12.46 20.95 14.22
CA TYR A 47 13.83 20.58 14.63
C TYR A 47 14.52 21.77 15.27
N ARG A 48 15.36 21.56 16.28
CA ARG A 48 16.20 22.61 16.86
C ARG A 48 17.67 22.31 16.59
N LYS A 49 18.36 23.20 15.88
CA LYS A 49 19.79 23.06 15.56
C LYS A 49 20.47 24.43 15.48
N ASP A 50 21.67 24.55 16.04
CA ASP A 50 22.53 25.74 15.97
C ASP A 50 21.82 27.08 16.27
N GLY A 51 20.95 27.08 17.29
CA GLY A 51 20.20 28.26 17.71
C GLY A 51 19.09 28.68 16.74
N TRP A 52 18.60 27.76 15.91
CA TRP A 52 17.45 27.91 15.03
C TRP A 52 16.40 26.83 15.32
N TYR A 53 15.15 27.17 15.07
CA TYR A 53 14.05 26.23 14.87
C TYR A 53 13.84 26.06 13.37
N TYR A 54 13.90 24.83 12.87
CA TYR A 54 13.58 24.49 11.49
C TYR A 54 12.19 23.89 11.43
N LEU A 55 11.35 24.42 10.56
CA LEU A 55 10.04 23.87 10.24
C LEU A 55 10.13 23.20 8.87
N LEU A 56 10.05 21.88 8.86
CA LEU A 56 9.97 21.06 7.66
C LEU A 56 8.49 20.76 7.38
N VAL A 57 8.05 20.93 6.14
CA VAL A 57 6.68 20.65 5.70
C VAL A 57 6.68 19.96 4.34
N ALA A 58 5.60 19.24 4.04
CA ALA A 58 5.27 18.79 2.70
C ALA A 58 4.40 19.83 1.99
N GLU A 59 4.59 20.00 0.68
CA GLU A 59 3.72 20.84 -0.17
C GLU A 59 3.49 20.18 -1.54
N GLY A 60 2.59 20.74 -2.35
CA GLY A 60 2.21 20.22 -3.66
C GLY A 60 1.19 19.09 -3.64
N GLY A 61 0.94 18.53 -2.45
CA GLY A 61 0.11 17.34 -2.25
C GLY A 61 0.86 16.07 -2.65
N THR A 62 0.40 14.91 -2.17
CA THR A 62 1.10 13.62 -2.35
C THR A 62 1.06 13.05 -3.78
N GLY A 63 0.74 13.88 -4.79
CA GLY A 63 0.77 13.55 -6.21
C GLY A 63 2.15 13.69 -6.84
N TYR A 64 2.23 13.91 -8.16
CA TYR A 64 3.51 14.07 -8.85
C TYR A 64 4.20 15.41 -8.56
N GLU A 65 3.44 16.38 -8.04
CA GLU A 65 3.86 17.73 -7.62
C GLU A 65 4.52 17.75 -6.23
N HIS A 66 4.53 16.62 -5.53
CA HIS A 66 4.95 16.54 -4.13
C HIS A 66 6.37 17.10 -3.91
N ALA A 67 6.52 17.80 -2.79
CA ALA A 67 7.77 18.43 -2.40
C ALA A 67 7.97 18.44 -0.88
N VAL A 68 9.23 18.62 -0.47
CA VAL A 68 9.62 19.00 0.89
C VAL A 68 10.08 20.45 0.89
N VAL A 69 9.56 21.25 1.80
CA VAL A 69 9.90 22.66 2.00
C VAL A 69 10.42 22.86 3.42
N VAL A 70 11.45 23.70 3.56
CA VAL A 70 12.06 23.99 4.85
C VAL A 70 12.10 25.49 5.12
N LEU A 71 11.75 25.84 6.35
CA LEU A 71 11.83 27.18 6.89
C LEU A 71 12.67 27.18 8.17
N ARG A 72 13.13 28.35 8.61
CA ARG A 72 13.76 28.49 9.93
C ARG A 72 13.37 29.78 10.66
N ALA A 73 13.45 29.77 11.99
CA ALA A 73 13.19 30.92 12.84
C ALA A 73 14.09 30.93 14.08
N LYS A 74 14.34 32.11 14.66
CA LYS A 74 15.05 32.22 15.95
C LYS A 74 14.17 31.88 17.14
N ASN A 75 12.86 32.15 17.05
CA ASN A 75 11.88 31.77 18.04
C ASN A 75 10.98 30.68 17.48
N ILE A 76 10.49 29.80 18.34
CA ILE A 76 9.65 28.67 17.93
C ILE A 76 8.33 29.13 17.27
N ASP A 77 7.84 30.32 17.64
CA ASP A 77 6.66 30.97 17.08
C ASP A 77 6.94 31.90 15.89
N GLY A 78 8.18 31.90 15.38
CA GLY A 78 8.55 32.63 14.18
C GLY A 78 9.06 34.05 14.42
N PRO A 79 9.00 34.93 13.40
CA PRO A 79 8.59 34.60 12.03
C PRO A 79 9.55 33.60 11.39
N TYR A 80 9.01 32.68 10.58
CA TYR A 80 9.79 31.71 9.82
C TYR A 80 10.22 32.30 8.48
N GLU A 81 11.51 32.29 8.20
CA GLU A 81 12.05 32.59 6.86
C GLU A 81 12.09 31.32 6.01
N LEU A 82 11.73 31.44 4.74
CA LEU A 82 11.76 30.34 3.77
C LEU A 82 13.19 30.10 3.27
N SER A 83 13.55 28.84 3.04
CA SER A 83 14.82 28.49 2.40
C SER A 83 14.96 29.17 1.02
N PRO A 84 16.15 29.70 0.67
CA PRO A 84 16.39 30.28 -0.66
C PRO A 84 16.13 29.32 -1.84
N GLU A 85 16.25 28.00 -1.61
CA GLU A 85 16.01 26.97 -2.63
C GLU A 85 14.52 26.67 -2.84
N VAL A 86 13.64 27.22 -1.99
CA VAL A 86 12.19 26.95 -1.88
C VAL A 86 11.89 25.49 -1.52
N THR A 87 12.27 24.53 -2.39
CA THR A 87 12.12 23.09 -2.16
C THR A 87 13.44 22.47 -1.72
N LEU A 88 13.43 21.78 -0.58
CA LEU A 88 14.52 20.87 -0.21
C LEU A 88 14.53 19.65 -1.13
N MET A 89 13.36 19.10 -1.47
CA MET A 89 13.20 17.95 -2.36
C MET A 89 11.98 18.10 -3.25
N SER A 90 12.08 17.72 -4.52
CA SER A 90 10.93 17.36 -5.37
C SER A 90 11.43 16.67 -6.64
N SER A 91 10.70 15.66 -7.12
CA SER A 91 10.96 15.00 -8.41
C SER A 91 9.99 15.47 -9.50
N TRP A 92 9.15 16.47 -9.22
CA TRP A 92 8.10 16.95 -10.11
C TRP A 92 8.61 17.35 -11.50
N HIS A 93 9.73 18.08 -11.54
CA HIS A 93 10.35 18.63 -12.75
C HIS A 93 11.10 17.61 -13.61
N LEU A 94 11.32 16.39 -13.11
CA LEU A 94 12.03 15.31 -13.81
C LEU A 94 11.08 14.13 -13.99
N PRO A 95 10.11 14.22 -14.91
CA PRO A 95 9.12 13.17 -15.09
C PRO A 95 9.74 11.81 -15.50
N GLU A 96 10.95 11.82 -16.05
CA GLU A 96 11.74 10.64 -16.39
C GLU A 96 12.33 9.92 -15.18
N ASN A 97 12.51 10.60 -14.04
CA ASN A 97 13.11 10.02 -12.84
C ASN A 97 12.30 8.77 -12.39
N PRO A 98 12.94 7.61 -12.16
CA PRO A 98 12.24 6.40 -11.71
C PRO A 98 11.57 6.56 -10.33
N LEU A 99 12.05 7.52 -9.53
CA LEU A 99 11.52 7.88 -8.22
C LEU A 99 10.70 9.17 -8.33
N GLN A 100 9.41 9.06 -8.07
CA GLN A 100 8.43 10.15 -8.20
C GLN A 100 7.75 10.43 -6.87
N LYS A 101 6.93 11.51 -6.84
CA LYS A 101 6.13 11.89 -5.67
C LYS A 101 6.97 12.08 -4.39
N SER A 102 8.26 12.41 -4.53
CA SER A 102 9.22 12.52 -3.43
C SER A 102 8.87 13.71 -2.53
N GLY A 103 8.42 13.45 -1.30
CA GLY A 103 7.93 14.47 -0.38
C GLY A 103 7.68 13.93 1.04
N HIS A 104 7.00 14.71 1.89
CA HIS A 104 6.68 14.31 3.27
C HIS A 104 7.91 13.84 4.07
N GLY A 105 8.97 14.63 4.02
CA GLY A 105 10.25 14.29 4.60
C GLY A 105 10.30 14.45 6.12
N SER A 106 11.16 13.68 6.76
CA SER A 106 11.54 13.82 8.17
C SER A 106 13.07 13.70 8.29
N LEU A 107 13.68 14.68 8.94
CA LEU A 107 15.12 14.70 9.20
C LEU A 107 15.48 13.83 10.40
N LEU A 108 16.65 13.21 10.34
CA LEU A 108 17.28 12.52 11.46
C LEU A 108 18.78 12.82 11.48
N GLU A 109 19.32 12.96 12.67
CA GLU A 109 20.76 12.99 12.93
C GLU A 109 21.17 11.63 13.49
N THR A 110 22.14 11.01 12.84
CA THR A 110 22.72 9.75 13.28
C THR A 110 23.63 9.96 14.50
N HIS A 111 23.95 8.87 15.21
CA HIS A 111 24.89 8.95 16.34
C HIS A 111 26.34 9.30 15.94
N THR A 112 26.66 9.24 14.63
CA THR A 112 27.94 9.67 14.04
C THR A 112 27.93 11.16 13.63
N GLY A 113 26.80 11.86 13.81
CA GLY A 113 26.64 13.28 13.46
C GLY A 113 26.30 13.53 11.98
N GLU A 114 26.08 12.46 11.20
CA GLU A 114 25.61 12.57 9.81
C GLU A 114 24.09 12.77 9.78
N TRP A 115 23.62 13.60 8.85
CA TRP A 115 22.20 13.90 8.71
C TRP A 115 21.60 13.15 7.52
N TYR A 116 20.38 12.66 7.70
CA TYR A 116 19.60 12.02 6.66
C TYR A 116 18.17 12.55 6.68
N MET A 117 17.46 12.35 5.58
CA MET A 117 16.02 12.56 5.49
C MET A 117 15.36 11.29 4.99
N ALA A 118 14.42 10.76 5.76
CA ALA A 118 13.45 9.77 5.28
C ALA A 118 12.29 10.52 4.61
N TYR A 119 11.78 10.03 3.49
CA TYR A 119 10.71 10.67 2.73
C TYR A 119 9.89 9.61 2.00
N LEU A 120 8.63 9.92 1.67
CA LEU A 120 7.84 9.04 0.83
C LEU A 120 8.22 9.23 -0.64
N VAL A 121 8.15 8.16 -1.41
CA VAL A 121 8.45 8.12 -2.85
C VAL A 121 7.57 7.07 -3.53
N SER A 122 7.36 7.16 -4.83
CA SER A 122 6.66 6.12 -5.59
C SER A 122 7.39 5.78 -6.87
N ARG A 123 7.32 4.52 -7.28
CA ARG A 123 7.84 4.02 -8.56
C ARG A 123 6.68 3.78 -9.55
N PRO A 124 6.39 4.71 -10.48
CA PRO A 124 5.27 4.56 -11.39
C PRO A 124 5.59 3.64 -12.57
N GLN A 125 4.67 2.72 -12.87
CA GLN A 125 4.67 1.93 -14.09
C GLN A 125 3.98 2.72 -15.21
N ARG A 126 4.66 2.93 -16.34
CA ARG A 126 4.14 3.73 -17.46
C ARG A 126 3.43 2.84 -18.48
N LEU A 127 2.28 3.30 -18.96
CA LEU A 127 1.57 2.60 -20.03
C LEU A 127 2.29 2.81 -21.39
N PRO A 128 2.51 1.75 -22.18
CA PRO A 128 3.12 1.87 -23.50
C PRO A 128 2.35 2.83 -24.40
N GLY A 129 3.08 3.68 -25.12
CA GLY A 129 2.49 4.62 -26.09
C GLY A 129 1.79 5.84 -25.49
N VAL A 130 1.75 6.00 -24.16
CA VAL A 130 1.21 7.21 -23.52
C VAL A 130 2.34 8.25 -23.34
N PRO A 131 2.23 9.46 -23.92
CA PRO A 131 3.25 10.50 -23.73
C PRO A 131 3.41 10.88 -22.26
N LEU A 132 4.66 11.05 -21.82
CA LEU A 132 5.03 11.23 -20.41
C LEU A 132 4.30 12.38 -19.69
N LEU A 133 3.99 13.46 -20.41
CA LEU A 133 3.30 14.64 -19.87
C LEU A 133 1.79 14.66 -20.17
N ALA A 134 1.25 13.64 -20.83
CA ALA A 134 -0.18 13.49 -21.02
C ALA A 134 -0.85 13.05 -19.70
N SER A 135 -2.19 13.15 -19.65
CA SER A 135 -2.97 12.60 -18.54
C SER A 135 -2.70 11.09 -18.40
N GLY A 136 -2.27 10.64 -17.22
CA GLY A 136 -1.85 9.25 -16.98
C GLY A 136 -0.44 8.90 -17.50
N GLY A 137 0.24 9.82 -18.20
CA GLY A 137 1.57 9.59 -18.78
C GLY A 137 2.70 9.50 -17.76
N ARG A 138 2.52 10.11 -16.58
CA ARG A 138 3.45 9.99 -15.45
C ARG A 138 3.50 8.57 -14.87
N GLY A 139 2.46 7.77 -15.11
CA GLY A 139 2.36 6.36 -14.75
C GLY A 139 1.49 6.08 -13.53
N TYR A 140 1.50 4.82 -13.09
CA TYR A 140 0.63 4.28 -12.05
C TYR A 140 1.44 3.50 -11.01
N CYS A 141 1.22 3.78 -9.73
CA CYS A 141 2.02 3.24 -8.63
C CYS A 141 1.25 2.11 -7.92
N SER A 142 1.28 0.88 -8.45
CA SER A 142 0.56 -0.24 -7.81
C SER A 142 1.12 -0.62 -6.44
N LEU A 143 2.40 -0.34 -6.18
CA LEU A 143 3.03 -0.50 -4.86
C LEU A 143 2.67 0.63 -3.88
N GLY A 144 1.90 1.64 -4.34
CA GLY A 144 1.54 2.80 -3.55
C GLY A 144 2.70 3.77 -3.33
N ARG A 145 2.86 4.21 -2.08
CA ARG A 145 3.94 5.09 -1.62
C ARG A 145 4.90 4.32 -0.73
N GLU A 146 6.14 4.25 -1.19
CA GLU A 146 7.27 3.58 -0.58
C GLU A 146 8.10 4.60 0.23
N THR A 147 9.14 4.14 0.94
CA THR A 147 10.03 5.02 1.72
C THR A 147 11.41 5.09 1.07
N GLY A 148 11.89 6.31 0.82
CA GLY A 148 13.28 6.60 0.46
C GLY A 148 14.03 7.24 1.62
N ILE A 149 15.36 7.12 1.60
CA ILE A 149 16.27 7.80 2.53
C ILE A 149 17.33 8.50 1.70
N THR A 150 17.71 9.73 2.08
CA THR A 150 18.79 10.47 1.40
C THR A 150 19.68 11.21 2.41
N PRO A 151 21.00 11.28 2.19
CA PRO A 151 21.89 12.09 3.01
C PRO A 151 21.61 13.58 2.86
N VAL A 152 21.82 14.30 3.96
CA VAL A 152 21.61 15.73 4.10
C VAL A 152 22.89 16.37 4.60
N ALA A 153 23.35 17.41 3.90
CA ALA A 153 24.41 18.30 4.37
C ALA A 153 23.81 19.61 4.88
N TRP A 154 24.59 20.35 5.66
CA TRP A 154 24.23 21.70 6.12
C TRP A 154 25.15 22.74 5.46
N ARG A 155 24.58 23.68 4.71
CA ARG A 155 25.32 24.77 4.04
C ARG A 155 24.66 26.10 4.36
N ASP A 156 25.44 27.07 4.83
CA ASP A 156 24.95 28.40 5.22
C ASP A 156 23.75 28.37 6.21
N GLY A 157 23.75 27.36 7.08
CA GLY A 157 22.70 27.12 8.07
C GLY A 157 21.38 26.59 7.48
N TRP A 158 21.39 26.00 6.29
CA TRP A 158 20.25 25.33 5.67
C TRP A 158 20.56 23.86 5.37
N PRO A 159 19.59 22.95 5.52
CA PRO A 159 19.75 21.58 5.04
C PRO A 159 19.70 21.58 3.51
N VAL A 160 20.54 20.76 2.90
CA VAL A 160 20.59 20.51 1.46
C VAL A 160 20.78 19.02 1.22
N ILE A 161 20.14 18.46 0.20
CA ILE A 161 20.29 17.05 -0.15
C ILE A 161 21.61 16.86 -0.90
N GLU A 162 22.39 15.88 -0.49
CA GLU A 162 23.60 15.50 -1.23
C GLU A 162 23.24 14.75 -2.51
N GLY A 163 23.87 15.11 -3.63
CA GLY A 163 23.50 14.56 -4.96
C GLY A 163 22.38 15.32 -5.67
N GLY A 164 21.73 16.30 -5.02
CA GLY A 164 20.73 17.19 -5.62
C GLY A 164 19.32 17.00 -5.05
N LYS A 165 18.39 17.89 -5.40
CA LYS A 165 17.04 17.97 -4.83
C LYS A 165 16.04 16.91 -5.33
N HIS A 166 16.50 15.90 -6.05
CA HIS A 166 15.68 14.87 -6.66
C HIS A 166 15.94 13.54 -5.98
N ALA A 167 14.92 12.68 -5.88
CA ALA A 167 15.10 11.35 -5.33
C ALA A 167 16.06 10.53 -6.21
N ALA A 168 16.93 9.74 -5.57
CA ALA A 168 17.93 8.92 -6.23
C ALA A 168 17.81 7.45 -5.79
N LEU A 169 18.00 6.52 -6.72
CA LEU A 169 17.94 5.08 -6.46
C LEU A 169 19.05 4.59 -5.53
N THR A 170 20.20 5.25 -5.59
CA THR A 170 21.38 4.90 -4.79
C THR A 170 21.86 6.14 -4.09
N VAL A 171 22.10 6.03 -2.79
CA VAL A 171 22.61 7.10 -1.95
C VAL A 171 23.80 6.59 -1.12
N PRO A 172 24.75 7.45 -0.76
CA PRO A 172 25.74 7.13 0.27
C PRO A 172 25.05 6.71 1.57
N GLY A 173 25.48 5.57 2.12
CA GLY A 173 25.10 5.14 3.47
C GLY A 173 25.93 5.83 4.55
N PRO A 174 25.49 5.79 5.83
CA PRO A 174 26.21 6.42 6.93
C PRO A 174 27.55 5.72 7.19
N GLN A 175 28.50 6.43 7.80
CA GLN A 175 29.80 5.90 8.22
C GLN A 175 29.66 5.00 9.45
N MET A 176 28.99 3.86 9.27
CA MET A 176 28.69 2.87 10.30
C MET A 176 29.09 1.48 9.83
N VAL A 177 29.31 0.58 10.80
CA VAL A 177 29.48 -0.84 10.48
C VAL A 177 28.18 -1.37 9.92
N GLU A 178 28.23 -1.87 8.69
CA GLU A 178 27.08 -2.51 8.06
C GLU A 178 26.71 -3.77 8.84
N SER A 179 25.50 -3.80 9.38
CA SER A 179 24.88 -5.06 9.80
C SER A 179 24.21 -5.65 8.57
N GLN A 180 24.60 -6.85 8.16
CA GLN A 180 23.89 -7.56 7.11
C GLN A 180 22.42 -7.72 7.54
N ALA A 181 21.51 -7.05 6.83
CA ALA A 181 20.12 -7.45 6.83
C ALA A 181 20.07 -8.86 6.22
N ALA A 182 19.27 -9.75 6.80
CA ALA A 182 18.94 -10.99 6.10
C ALA A 182 18.39 -10.60 4.73
N ALA A 183 18.90 -11.19 3.65
CA ALA A 183 18.26 -11.04 2.33
C ALA A 183 16.79 -11.37 2.53
N GLU A 184 15.87 -10.50 2.10
CA GLU A 184 14.44 -10.79 2.20
C GLU A 184 14.17 -12.01 1.29
N PRO A 185 14.03 -13.22 1.86
CA PRO A 185 13.79 -14.38 1.04
C PRO A 185 12.36 -14.30 0.51
N ALA A 186 12.04 -15.20 -0.41
CA ALA A 186 10.67 -15.65 -0.58
C ALA A 186 9.97 -15.75 0.79
N TRP A 187 8.83 -15.09 0.94
CA TRP A 187 8.06 -15.16 2.17
C TRP A 187 7.03 -16.29 2.06
N CYS A 188 6.91 -17.06 3.13
CA CYS A 188 5.98 -18.16 3.25
C CYS A 188 5.51 -18.23 4.69
N ASP A 189 4.19 -18.26 4.88
CA ASP A 189 3.56 -18.58 6.15
C ASP A 189 2.87 -19.94 6.01
N GLU A 190 3.31 -20.92 6.79
CA GLU A 190 2.70 -22.27 6.90
C GLU A 190 1.66 -22.33 8.03
N PHE A 191 1.38 -21.19 8.68
CA PHE A 191 0.35 -21.05 9.72
C PHE A 191 0.54 -21.95 10.96
N ASP A 192 1.78 -22.38 11.22
CA ASP A 192 2.18 -23.09 12.45
C ASP A 192 2.35 -22.16 13.66
N GLY A 193 2.39 -20.85 13.42
CA GLY A 193 2.53 -19.82 14.44
C GLY A 193 1.29 -19.69 15.33
N ALA A 194 1.48 -19.21 16.56
CA ALA A 194 0.38 -18.92 17.49
C ALA A 194 -0.35 -17.59 17.17
N ALA A 195 0.19 -16.79 16.25
CA ALA A 195 -0.35 -15.52 15.80
C ALA A 195 -0.04 -15.34 14.31
N LEU A 196 -0.84 -14.52 13.62
CA LEU A 196 -0.57 -14.18 12.22
C LEU A 196 0.80 -13.51 12.09
N ASP A 197 1.51 -13.84 11.01
CA ASP A 197 2.73 -13.14 10.63
C ASP A 197 2.48 -11.63 10.50
N PRO A 198 3.37 -10.75 11.01
CA PRO A 198 3.18 -9.30 10.95
C PRO A 198 3.04 -8.69 9.54
N GLU A 199 3.46 -9.41 8.50
CA GLU A 199 3.23 -9.01 7.11
C GLU A 199 1.76 -9.13 6.68
N LEU A 200 0.98 -9.95 7.40
CA LEU A 200 -0.44 -10.10 7.19
C LEU A 200 -1.23 -9.07 8.00
N GLN A 201 -2.11 -8.35 7.31
CA GLN A 201 -2.99 -7.36 7.90
C GLN A 201 -4.45 -7.67 7.57
N THR A 202 -5.32 -7.31 8.51
CA THR A 202 -6.76 -7.30 8.34
C THR A 202 -7.25 -5.89 7.99
N LEU A 203 -8.45 -5.80 7.42
CA LEU A 203 -9.07 -4.51 7.12
C LEU A 203 -9.78 -3.96 8.35
N ARG A 204 -9.26 -2.84 8.89
CA ARG A 204 -9.86 -1.98 9.94
C ARG A 204 -9.91 -2.58 11.35
N ILE A 205 -10.37 -3.82 11.50
CA ILE A 205 -10.59 -4.49 12.78
C ILE A 205 -9.46 -5.49 13.06
N PRO A 206 -9.15 -5.81 14.33
CA PRO A 206 -8.15 -6.83 14.67
C PRO A 206 -8.53 -8.21 14.12
N PHE A 207 -7.53 -9.06 13.93
CA PHE A 207 -7.77 -10.49 13.73
C PHE A 207 -8.15 -11.12 15.07
N ASP A 208 -9.40 -11.56 15.17
CA ASP A 208 -9.93 -12.27 16.33
C ASP A 208 -10.80 -13.46 15.88
N GLU A 209 -11.38 -14.18 16.84
CA GLU A 209 -12.20 -15.38 16.60
C GLU A 209 -13.45 -15.12 15.74
N THR A 210 -13.83 -13.85 15.51
CA THR A 210 -14.89 -13.50 14.55
C THR A 210 -14.43 -13.71 13.11
N LEU A 211 -13.15 -13.41 12.83
CA LEU A 211 -12.59 -13.47 11.48
C LEU A 211 -11.97 -14.82 11.15
N GLY A 212 -11.32 -15.45 12.12
CA GLY A 212 -10.58 -16.69 11.87
C GLY A 212 -9.88 -17.25 13.09
N SER A 213 -9.13 -18.33 12.88
CA SER A 213 -8.36 -19.00 13.93
C SER A 213 -7.16 -19.74 13.33
N LEU A 214 -6.03 -19.71 14.04
CA LEU A 214 -4.84 -20.55 13.77
C LEU A 214 -4.83 -21.83 14.63
N SER A 215 -5.81 -21.99 15.53
CA SER A 215 -5.85 -23.10 16.49
C SER A 215 -7.05 -24.04 16.32
N ALA A 216 -8.11 -23.60 15.62
CA ALA A 216 -9.24 -24.45 15.27
C ALA A 216 -8.82 -25.69 14.45
N ARG A 217 -7.77 -25.54 13.63
CA ARG A 217 -7.08 -26.62 12.93
C ARG A 217 -5.58 -26.28 12.87
N PRO A 218 -4.74 -26.89 13.73
CA PRO A 218 -3.30 -26.61 13.74
C PRO A 218 -2.64 -26.84 12.37
N GLY A 219 -1.73 -25.94 11.99
CA GLY A 219 -1.09 -25.92 10.67
C GLY A 219 -1.93 -25.31 9.55
N TYR A 220 -3.03 -24.63 9.90
CA TYR A 220 -3.91 -23.96 8.94
C TYR A 220 -4.37 -22.61 9.49
N LEU A 221 -4.53 -21.65 8.58
CA LEU A 221 -5.37 -20.48 8.83
C LEU A 221 -6.80 -20.81 8.45
N ARG A 222 -7.70 -20.88 9.45
CA ARG A 222 -9.14 -20.87 9.21
C ARG A 222 -9.64 -19.44 9.11
N LEU A 223 -10.38 -19.12 8.06
CA LEU A 223 -11.19 -17.89 7.96
C LEU A 223 -12.67 -18.27 8.02
N TYR A 224 -13.42 -17.64 8.92
CA TYR A 224 -14.88 -17.80 9.01
C TYR A 224 -15.55 -16.82 8.04
N GLY A 225 -16.54 -17.24 7.26
CA GLY A 225 -17.19 -16.38 6.29
C GLY A 225 -17.90 -15.20 6.96
N ASN A 226 -17.60 -13.98 6.50
CA ASN A 226 -18.26 -12.73 6.93
C ASN A 226 -18.64 -11.90 5.69
N ASP A 227 -18.58 -10.56 5.76
CA ASP A 227 -18.99 -9.68 4.68
C ASP A 227 -18.10 -9.81 3.43
N SER A 228 -18.68 -9.46 2.28
CA SER A 228 -17.95 -9.32 1.02
C SER A 228 -16.80 -8.29 1.05
N LEU A 229 -15.92 -8.38 0.06
CA LEU A 229 -14.81 -7.45 -0.19
C LEU A 229 -15.25 -5.97 -0.34
N ASN A 230 -16.53 -5.69 -0.55
CA ASN A 230 -17.09 -4.34 -0.63
C ASN A 230 -17.37 -3.71 0.75
N SER A 231 -17.45 -4.52 1.80
CA SER A 231 -17.79 -4.02 3.13
C SER A 231 -16.69 -3.11 3.68
N THR A 232 -17.09 -2.15 4.49
CA THR A 232 -16.15 -1.37 5.31
C THR A 232 -16.24 -1.72 6.79
N PHE A 233 -16.80 -2.90 7.10
CA PHE A 233 -17.02 -3.42 8.44
C PHE A 233 -16.24 -4.72 8.63
N THR A 234 -16.91 -5.88 8.65
CA THR A 234 -16.33 -7.15 9.08
C THR A 234 -15.99 -8.01 7.87
N GLN A 235 -14.77 -7.86 7.35
CA GLN A 235 -14.26 -8.75 6.30
C GLN A 235 -13.31 -9.78 6.90
N SER A 236 -13.54 -11.06 6.60
CA SER A 236 -12.55 -12.11 6.84
C SER A 236 -11.53 -12.12 5.71
N THR A 237 -10.68 -11.11 5.73
CA THR A 237 -9.60 -10.91 4.77
C THR A 237 -8.30 -10.74 5.53
N VAL A 238 -7.33 -11.61 5.24
CA VAL A 238 -5.93 -11.38 5.63
C VAL A 238 -5.11 -11.17 4.36
N ALA A 239 -4.31 -10.10 4.33
CA ALA A 239 -3.59 -9.73 3.12
C ALA A 239 -2.24 -9.12 3.43
N ARG A 240 -1.31 -9.24 2.47
CA ARG A 240 -0.01 -8.59 2.50
C ARG A 240 0.17 -7.64 1.32
N ARG A 241 1.11 -6.70 1.46
CA ARG A 241 1.44 -5.71 0.43
C ARG A 241 2.05 -6.36 -0.81
N TRP A 242 1.80 -5.74 -1.97
CA TRP A 242 2.69 -5.90 -3.11
C TRP A 242 3.96 -5.08 -2.86
N GLN A 243 5.12 -5.72 -2.87
CA GLN A 243 6.43 -5.08 -2.67
C GLN A 243 7.32 -5.15 -3.92
N HIS A 244 6.90 -5.91 -4.93
CA HIS A 244 7.62 -6.14 -6.18
C HIS A 244 6.67 -5.93 -7.36
N PHE A 245 7.20 -5.51 -8.51
CA PHE A 245 6.42 -5.42 -9.76
C PHE A 245 6.18 -6.77 -10.41
N ALA A 246 7.07 -7.74 -10.15
CA ALA A 246 6.92 -9.11 -10.59
C ALA A 246 6.99 -10.05 -9.38
N PHE A 247 5.93 -10.81 -9.13
CA PHE A 247 5.87 -11.80 -8.05
C PHE A 247 4.76 -12.83 -8.31
N ARG A 248 4.86 -13.95 -7.61
CA ARG A 248 3.81 -14.96 -7.49
C ARG A 248 3.32 -15.03 -6.06
N ALA A 249 2.00 -14.99 -5.86
CA ALA A 249 1.40 -15.37 -4.60
C ALA A 249 0.58 -16.64 -4.77
N GLU A 250 0.64 -17.55 -3.80
CA GLU A 250 0.07 -18.90 -3.90
C GLU A 250 -0.47 -19.36 -2.56
N THR A 251 -1.58 -20.09 -2.57
CA THR A 251 -2.16 -20.74 -1.40
C THR A 251 -2.74 -22.10 -1.78
N ARG A 252 -2.93 -22.95 -0.78
CA ARG A 252 -3.75 -24.16 -0.85
C ARG A 252 -4.91 -24.01 0.13
N MET A 253 -6.12 -24.24 -0.37
CA MET A 253 -7.37 -24.01 0.34
C MET A 253 -8.22 -25.29 0.35
N GLU A 254 -8.87 -25.55 1.48
CA GLU A 254 -9.99 -26.49 1.61
C GLU A 254 -11.26 -25.70 1.92
N PHE A 255 -12.29 -25.87 1.08
CA PHE A 255 -13.55 -25.14 1.21
C PHE A 255 -14.72 -25.98 0.70
N ALA A 256 -15.81 -26.00 1.47
CA ALA A 256 -17.03 -26.76 1.19
C ALA A 256 -18.26 -25.82 1.24
N PRO A 257 -18.46 -24.96 0.24
CA PRO A 257 -19.65 -24.12 0.17
C PRO A 257 -20.88 -24.96 -0.13
N GLU A 258 -22.02 -24.56 0.44
CA GLU A 258 -23.31 -25.21 0.26
C GLU A 258 -24.26 -24.38 -0.62
N ASN A 259 -23.96 -23.08 -0.81
CA ASN A 259 -24.75 -22.18 -1.62
C ASN A 259 -23.88 -21.07 -2.26
N PHE A 260 -24.47 -20.28 -3.17
CA PHE A 260 -23.77 -19.24 -3.93
C PHE A 260 -23.41 -17.99 -3.11
N GLN A 261 -23.95 -17.87 -1.88
CA GLN A 261 -23.66 -16.76 -0.96
C GLN A 261 -22.40 -17.03 -0.13
N GLN A 262 -21.80 -18.21 -0.27
CA GLN A 262 -20.59 -18.63 0.40
C GLN A 262 -19.46 -18.72 -0.63
N SER A 263 -18.36 -18.00 -0.37
CA SER A 263 -17.19 -18.07 -1.24
C SER A 263 -15.88 -17.95 -0.48
N ALA A 264 -14.83 -18.58 -0.98
CA ALA A 264 -13.49 -18.42 -0.44
C ALA A 264 -12.42 -18.48 -1.54
N GLY A 265 -11.31 -17.76 -1.35
CA GLY A 265 -10.19 -17.83 -2.28
C GLY A 265 -9.16 -16.71 -2.14
N LEU A 266 -8.55 -16.36 -3.28
CA LEU A 266 -7.42 -15.44 -3.41
C LEU A 266 -7.86 -14.12 -4.04
N THR A 267 -7.47 -13.00 -3.44
CA THR A 267 -7.85 -11.64 -3.88
C THR A 267 -6.63 -10.76 -4.13
N CYS A 268 -6.71 -9.91 -5.15
CA CYS A 268 -5.87 -8.75 -5.34
C CYS A 268 -6.72 -7.51 -5.05
N TYR A 269 -6.35 -6.75 -4.01
CA TYR A 269 -7.19 -5.74 -3.39
C TYR A 269 -6.48 -4.40 -3.28
N TYR A 270 -7.16 -3.31 -3.60
CA TYR A 270 -6.68 -1.96 -3.25
C TYR A 270 -7.61 -1.30 -2.22
N ASN A 271 -8.91 -1.21 -2.54
CA ASN A 271 -9.94 -0.71 -1.63
C ASN A 271 -11.29 -1.37 -1.96
N SER A 272 -12.33 -1.08 -1.19
CA SER A 272 -13.66 -1.70 -1.34
C SER A 272 -14.39 -1.42 -2.65
N LYS A 273 -13.75 -0.69 -3.58
CA LYS A 273 -14.27 -0.35 -4.90
C LYS A 273 -13.36 -0.82 -6.05
N ASN A 274 -12.19 -1.37 -5.73
CA ASN A 274 -11.14 -1.76 -6.68
C ASN A 274 -10.43 -3.01 -6.18
N TRP A 275 -10.83 -4.16 -6.71
CA TRP A 275 -10.27 -5.46 -6.38
C TRP A 275 -10.63 -6.49 -7.44
N SER A 276 -9.95 -7.64 -7.41
CA SER A 276 -10.34 -8.84 -8.14
C SER A 276 -10.22 -10.04 -7.22
N TYR A 277 -11.08 -11.03 -7.40
CA TYR A 277 -11.22 -12.16 -6.50
C TYR A 277 -11.37 -13.44 -7.33
N CYS A 278 -10.50 -14.41 -7.12
CA CYS A 278 -10.58 -15.76 -7.67
C CYS A 278 -10.98 -16.71 -6.54
N PHE A 279 -12.16 -17.32 -6.66
CA PHE A 279 -12.82 -17.98 -5.55
C PHE A 279 -13.58 -19.22 -5.97
N VAL A 280 -13.88 -20.06 -4.99
CA VAL A 280 -14.82 -21.17 -5.12
C VAL A 280 -16.14 -20.81 -4.44
N ASP A 281 -17.25 -21.10 -5.10
CA ASP A 281 -18.61 -21.07 -4.55
C ASP A 281 -19.36 -22.36 -4.87
N PHE A 282 -20.66 -22.40 -4.56
CA PHE A 282 -21.55 -23.51 -4.93
C PHE A 282 -22.70 -23.03 -5.82
N GLU A 283 -22.91 -23.69 -6.96
CA GLU A 283 -24.06 -23.47 -7.84
C GLU A 283 -24.99 -24.69 -7.83
N GLU A 284 -26.29 -24.43 -7.64
CA GLU A 284 -27.32 -25.46 -7.77
C GLU A 284 -27.25 -26.12 -9.15
N GLY A 285 -27.20 -27.46 -9.17
CA GLY A 285 -27.09 -28.26 -10.38
C GLY A 285 -25.69 -28.36 -11.00
N ARG A 286 -24.70 -27.58 -10.53
CA ARG A 286 -23.30 -27.69 -10.96
C ARG A 286 -22.32 -28.08 -9.85
N GLY A 287 -22.72 -27.95 -8.59
CA GLY A 287 -21.85 -28.23 -7.45
C GLY A 287 -20.85 -27.10 -7.19
N ARG A 288 -19.65 -27.44 -6.72
CA ARG A 288 -18.60 -26.45 -6.48
C ARG A 288 -18.06 -25.90 -7.80
N THR A 289 -17.91 -24.57 -7.87
CA THR A 289 -17.39 -23.93 -9.08
C THR A 289 -16.34 -22.89 -8.74
N LEU A 290 -15.29 -22.79 -9.58
CA LEU A 290 -14.28 -21.75 -9.52
C LEU A 290 -14.63 -20.62 -10.46
N LYS A 291 -14.61 -19.39 -9.94
CA LYS A 291 -15.00 -18.16 -10.63
C LYS A 291 -14.00 -17.05 -10.38
N VAL A 292 -14.19 -15.98 -11.13
CA VAL A 292 -13.52 -14.70 -10.91
C VAL A 292 -14.50 -13.54 -10.97
N LEU A 293 -14.29 -12.56 -10.08
CA LEU A 293 -15.01 -11.30 -10.01
C LEU A 293 -14.01 -10.15 -9.96
N GLN A 294 -14.27 -9.08 -10.69
CA GLN A 294 -13.55 -7.82 -10.57
C GLN A 294 -14.54 -6.71 -10.22
N LEU A 295 -14.13 -5.84 -9.31
CA LEU A 295 -14.75 -4.54 -9.12
C LEU A 295 -13.76 -3.45 -9.55
N ASP A 296 -14.16 -2.62 -10.50
CA ASP A 296 -13.36 -1.53 -11.06
C ASP A 296 -14.16 -0.23 -10.92
N HIS A 297 -13.72 0.69 -10.06
CA HIS A 297 -14.48 1.90 -9.70
C HIS A 297 -15.94 1.61 -9.31
N ASN A 298 -16.17 0.57 -8.51
CA ASN A 298 -17.50 0.12 -8.09
C ASN A 298 -18.39 -0.38 -9.25
N VAL A 299 -17.79 -0.71 -10.40
CA VAL A 299 -18.45 -1.36 -11.53
C VAL A 299 -18.01 -2.83 -11.55
N PRO A 300 -18.93 -3.77 -11.31
CA PRO A 300 -18.57 -5.18 -11.24
C PRO A 300 -18.46 -5.81 -12.64
N SER A 301 -17.60 -6.82 -12.75
CA SER A 301 -17.40 -7.65 -13.93
C SER A 301 -17.22 -9.10 -13.51
N TRP A 302 -17.96 -10.00 -14.14
CA TRP A 302 -18.01 -11.44 -13.82
C TRP A 302 -17.80 -12.28 -15.08
N PRO A 303 -16.55 -12.39 -15.57
CA PRO A 303 -16.25 -13.02 -16.86
C PRO A 303 -16.62 -14.50 -16.96
N LEU A 304 -16.66 -15.22 -15.83
CA LEU A 304 -16.94 -16.66 -15.79
C LEU A 304 -18.30 -16.98 -15.15
N HIS A 305 -19.26 -16.05 -15.16
CA HIS A 305 -20.57 -16.29 -14.56
C HIS A 305 -21.37 -17.37 -15.30
N GLU A 306 -21.44 -17.30 -16.63
CA GLU A 306 -22.24 -18.24 -17.43
C GLU A 306 -21.55 -19.61 -17.59
N GLN A 307 -20.22 -19.59 -17.64
CA GLN A 307 -19.36 -20.76 -17.84
C GLN A 307 -18.28 -20.80 -16.75
N PRO A 308 -18.65 -21.08 -15.49
CA PRO A 308 -17.68 -21.24 -14.42
C PRO A 308 -16.87 -22.52 -14.62
N ILE A 309 -15.71 -22.59 -13.98
CA ILE A 309 -14.84 -23.75 -14.03
C ILE A 309 -15.38 -24.78 -13.01
N PRO A 310 -15.79 -25.99 -13.42
CA PRO A 310 -16.27 -26.99 -12.46
C PRO A 310 -15.11 -27.47 -11.57
N VAL A 311 -15.36 -27.54 -10.27
CA VAL A 311 -14.43 -28.15 -9.30
C VAL A 311 -14.86 -29.60 -9.12
N PRO A 312 -14.00 -30.60 -9.43
CA PRO A 312 -14.34 -32.00 -9.25
C PRO A 312 -14.74 -32.33 -7.80
N ASP A 313 -15.70 -33.23 -7.62
CA ASP A 313 -16.17 -33.62 -6.27
C ASP A 313 -15.05 -34.26 -5.45
N GLU A 314 -14.14 -34.99 -6.11
CA GLU A 314 -12.96 -35.61 -5.49
C GLU A 314 -11.87 -34.62 -5.08
N ALA A 315 -11.89 -33.38 -5.57
CA ALA A 315 -10.88 -32.37 -5.26
C ALA A 315 -11.09 -31.81 -3.84
N GLN A 316 -10.42 -32.40 -2.85
CA GLN A 316 -10.52 -31.93 -1.45
C GLN A 316 -9.83 -30.60 -1.23
N SER A 317 -8.69 -30.38 -1.89
CA SER A 317 -7.92 -29.14 -1.85
C SER A 317 -7.91 -28.45 -3.20
N LEU A 318 -7.80 -27.12 -3.16
CA LEU A 318 -7.60 -26.28 -4.32
C LEU A 318 -6.36 -25.43 -4.13
N TRP A 319 -5.51 -25.41 -5.13
CA TRP A 319 -4.38 -24.51 -5.19
C TRP A 319 -4.77 -23.31 -6.04
N LEU A 320 -4.58 -22.12 -5.49
CA LEU A 320 -4.84 -20.85 -6.17
C LEU A 320 -3.55 -20.05 -6.19
N ARG A 321 -3.26 -19.43 -7.32
CA ARG A 321 -2.15 -18.48 -7.41
C ARG A 321 -2.49 -17.29 -8.27
N VAL A 322 -1.77 -16.20 -8.02
CA VAL A 322 -1.71 -15.04 -8.91
C VAL A 322 -0.26 -14.76 -9.28
N ASP A 323 -0.02 -14.62 -10.58
CA ASP A 323 1.25 -14.14 -11.13
C ASP A 323 1.05 -12.67 -11.52
N VAL A 324 1.73 -11.76 -10.83
CA VAL A 324 1.82 -10.34 -11.20
C VAL A 324 3.10 -10.14 -11.99
N ASP A 325 2.98 -9.48 -13.14
CA ASP A 325 4.09 -9.09 -14.00
C ASP A 325 3.83 -7.67 -14.51
N HIS A 326 4.42 -6.70 -13.81
CA HIS A 326 4.41 -5.30 -14.17
C HIS A 326 2.99 -4.72 -14.29
N LEU A 327 2.50 -4.55 -15.52
CA LEU A 327 1.22 -3.94 -15.83
C LEU A 327 0.05 -4.92 -15.82
N VAL A 328 0.30 -6.23 -15.72
CA VAL A 328 -0.72 -7.27 -15.86
C VAL A 328 -0.57 -8.31 -14.74
N TYR A 329 -1.67 -8.91 -14.32
CA TYR A 329 -1.66 -10.09 -13.46
C TYR A 329 -2.69 -11.12 -13.88
N ARG A 330 -2.45 -12.38 -13.49
CA ARG A 330 -3.20 -13.56 -13.97
C ARG A 330 -3.40 -14.56 -12.85
N TYR A 331 -4.63 -15.06 -12.70
CA TYR A 331 -4.91 -16.18 -11.80
C TYR A 331 -4.66 -17.52 -12.49
N SER A 332 -4.20 -18.48 -11.71
CA SER A 332 -4.14 -19.90 -12.08
C SER A 332 -4.63 -20.76 -10.92
N TYR A 333 -5.07 -21.97 -11.23
CA TYR A 333 -5.54 -22.93 -10.24
C TYR A 333 -5.01 -24.34 -10.53
N SER A 334 -5.04 -25.20 -9.52
CA SER A 334 -4.78 -26.63 -9.65
C SER A 334 -5.65 -27.41 -8.65
N PHE A 335 -6.03 -28.64 -9.03
CA PHE A 335 -6.78 -29.57 -8.18
C PHE A 335 -5.92 -30.69 -7.59
N ASP A 336 -4.65 -30.79 -8.01
CA ASP A 336 -3.68 -31.82 -7.61
C ASP A 336 -2.38 -31.23 -7.02
N GLY A 337 -2.21 -29.91 -7.05
CA GLY A 337 -0.98 -29.20 -6.67
C GLY A 337 0.14 -29.24 -7.72
N GLU A 338 -0.03 -30.01 -8.80
CA GLU A 338 0.99 -30.26 -9.82
C GLU A 338 0.62 -29.65 -11.18
N SER A 339 -0.59 -29.94 -11.65
CA SER A 339 -1.13 -29.54 -12.95
C SER A 339 -1.84 -28.19 -12.84
N TRP A 340 -1.13 -27.12 -13.21
CA TRP A 340 -1.67 -25.76 -13.16
C TRP A 340 -2.40 -25.36 -14.45
N GLN A 341 -3.59 -24.82 -14.27
CA GLN A 341 -4.43 -24.27 -15.34
C GLN A 341 -4.60 -22.77 -15.15
N ARG A 342 -4.41 -22.01 -16.24
CA ARG A 342 -4.62 -20.56 -16.23
C ARG A 342 -6.12 -20.25 -16.30
N VAL A 343 -6.57 -19.30 -15.48
CA VAL A 343 -7.87 -18.66 -15.66
C VAL A 343 -7.78 -17.76 -16.89
N PRO A 344 -8.67 -17.86 -17.89
CA PRO A 344 -8.49 -17.24 -19.21
C PRO A 344 -8.78 -15.72 -19.22
N ILE A 345 -8.36 -14.99 -18.20
CA ILE A 345 -8.58 -13.55 -18.00
C ILE A 345 -7.26 -12.87 -17.63
N ASP A 346 -6.95 -11.76 -18.29
CA ASP A 346 -5.86 -10.87 -17.92
C ASP A 346 -6.40 -9.64 -17.20
N TYR A 347 -5.83 -9.32 -16.05
CA TYR A 347 -6.19 -8.14 -15.28
C TYR A 347 -5.10 -7.09 -15.35
N ALA A 348 -5.52 -5.82 -15.39
CA ALA A 348 -4.61 -4.68 -15.39
C ALA A 348 -4.11 -4.38 -13.96
N ALA A 349 -2.85 -4.72 -13.67
CA ALA A 349 -2.21 -4.48 -12.37
C ALA A 349 -2.16 -2.99 -12.02
N TRP A 350 -1.96 -2.14 -13.02
CA TRP A 350 -1.92 -0.68 -12.87
C TRP A 350 -3.25 -0.07 -12.38
N LYS A 351 -4.38 -0.79 -12.47
CA LYS A 351 -5.66 -0.34 -11.90
C LYS A 351 -5.71 -0.44 -10.37
N LEU A 352 -4.89 -1.30 -9.77
CA LEU A 352 -4.76 -1.38 -8.31
C LEU A 352 -3.68 -0.40 -7.86
N SER A 353 -3.88 0.90 -8.08
CA SER A 353 -2.88 1.94 -7.79
C SER A 353 -3.50 3.23 -7.27
N ASP A 354 -2.70 4.00 -6.52
CA ASP A 354 -3.05 5.33 -6.02
C ASP A 354 -3.50 6.26 -7.17
N ASP A 355 -2.89 6.11 -8.35
CA ASP A 355 -3.11 6.97 -9.51
C ASP A 355 -4.37 6.63 -10.32
N TYR A 356 -4.90 5.42 -10.15
CA TYR A 356 -6.07 4.95 -10.90
C TYR A 356 -7.37 5.06 -10.12
N ILE A 357 -7.35 4.72 -8.83
CA ILE A 357 -8.60 4.59 -8.07
C ILE A 357 -9.36 5.91 -7.99
N GLY A 358 -10.69 5.79 -8.00
CA GLY A 358 -11.58 6.94 -7.86
C GLY A 358 -11.70 7.44 -6.42
N GLY A 359 -12.16 8.68 -6.28
CA GLY A 359 -12.49 9.28 -5.00
C GLY A 359 -11.30 9.96 -4.33
N ARG A 360 -11.35 9.93 -3.01
CA ARG A 360 -10.67 10.89 -2.13
C ARG A 360 -9.49 10.24 -1.38
N GLY A 361 -9.63 9.01 -0.90
CA GLY A 361 -8.56 8.28 -0.22
C GLY A 361 -7.75 7.41 -1.19
N PHE A 362 -6.61 7.91 -1.67
CA PHE A 362 -5.68 7.20 -2.58
C PHE A 362 -4.31 6.97 -1.92
N PHE A 363 -4.30 6.41 -0.71
CA PHE A 363 -3.14 6.51 0.19
C PHE A 363 -2.55 5.17 0.65
N THR A 364 -2.83 4.08 -0.06
CA THR A 364 -2.41 2.72 0.33
C THR A 364 -1.43 2.13 -0.67
N GLY A 365 -1.92 1.32 -1.61
CA GLY A 365 -1.16 0.40 -2.44
C GLY A 365 -1.93 -0.92 -2.61
N ALA A 366 -1.53 -1.73 -3.59
CA ALA A 366 -2.13 -3.04 -3.83
C ALA A 366 -1.70 -4.07 -2.78
N PHE A 367 -2.64 -4.95 -2.46
CA PHE A 367 -2.48 -6.10 -1.57
C PHE A 367 -2.86 -7.38 -2.30
N VAL A 368 -2.27 -8.49 -1.89
CA VAL A 368 -2.72 -9.83 -2.24
C VAL A 368 -3.08 -10.57 -0.94
N GLY A 369 -4.21 -11.26 -0.93
CA GLY A 369 -4.73 -11.83 0.30
C GLY A 369 -5.69 -12.98 0.11
N LEU A 370 -6.04 -13.58 1.25
CA LEU A 370 -6.98 -14.68 1.38
C LEU A 370 -8.30 -14.10 1.90
N HIS A 371 -9.41 -14.57 1.38
CA HIS A 371 -10.74 -14.10 1.78
C HIS A 371 -11.72 -15.25 1.93
N CYS A 372 -12.64 -15.14 2.88
CA CYS A 372 -13.82 -15.98 3.04
C CYS A 372 -15.06 -15.11 3.28
N GLU A 373 -16.09 -15.34 2.51
CA GLU A 373 -17.37 -14.60 2.50
C GLU A 373 -18.51 -15.59 2.79
N ASP A 374 -19.43 -15.17 3.65
CA ASP A 374 -20.70 -15.86 3.88
C ASP A 374 -21.83 -14.83 4.06
N ILE A 375 -22.51 -14.49 2.96
CA ILE A 375 -23.65 -13.57 3.00
C ILE A 375 -24.93 -14.27 3.50
N SER A 376 -24.95 -15.61 3.53
CA SER A 376 -26.08 -16.36 4.13
C SER A 376 -26.07 -16.28 5.66
N GLY A 377 -24.88 -16.20 6.26
CA GLY A 377 -24.70 -16.22 7.72
C GLY A 377 -24.83 -17.62 8.32
N ASP A 378 -24.71 -18.66 7.50
CA ASP A 378 -24.83 -20.07 7.91
C ASP A 378 -23.56 -20.58 8.62
N GLY A 379 -22.47 -19.81 8.59
CA GLY A 379 -21.25 -20.05 9.34
C GLY A 379 -20.25 -20.91 8.58
N CYS A 380 -20.13 -20.70 7.26
CA CYS A 380 -19.10 -21.37 6.47
C CYS A 380 -17.68 -20.94 6.90
N TYR A 381 -16.68 -21.73 6.55
CA TYR A 381 -15.28 -21.39 6.76
C TYR A 381 -14.40 -22.02 5.70
N ALA A 382 -13.24 -21.41 5.45
CA ALA A 382 -12.20 -21.94 4.59
C ALA A 382 -10.90 -22.15 5.39
N ASP A 383 -10.27 -23.31 5.17
CA ASP A 383 -8.97 -23.64 5.76
C ASP A 383 -7.87 -23.44 4.72
N PHE A 384 -6.90 -22.59 5.01
CA PHE A 384 -5.74 -22.32 4.16
C PHE A 384 -4.49 -22.96 4.78
N ASP A 385 -3.81 -23.83 4.04
CA ASP A 385 -2.64 -24.61 4.49
C ASP A 385 -1.37 -23.75 4.54
N TYR A 386 -1.22 -22.86 3.56
CA TYR A 386 -0.09 -21.94 3.50
C TYR A 386 -0.43 -20.70 2.69
N PHE A 387 0.38 -19.65 2.84
CA PHE A 387 0.40 -18.52 1.93
C PHE A 387 1.83 -18.14 1.56
N ARG A 388 2.12 -18.13 0.26
CA ARG A 388 3.44 -17.83 -0.30
C ARG A 388 3.42 -16.52 -1.06
N TYR A 389 4.53 -15.81 -0.99
CA TYR A 389 4.82 -14.62 -1.80
C TYR A 389 6.27 -14.71 -2.28
N LEU A 390 6.41 -14.92 -3.58
CA LEU A 390 7.67 -15.22 -4.25
C LEU A 390 7.98 -14.09 -5.24
N PRO A 391 8.89 -13.16 -4.91
CA PRO A 391 9.41 -12.21 -5.89
C PRO A 391 10.01 -12.94 -7.09
N VAL A 392 9.84 -12.41 -8.30
CA VAL A 392 10.58 -12.89 -9.47
C VAL A 392 11.85 -12.04 -9.55
N GLU A 393 13.02 -12.68 -9.50
CA GLU A 393 14.30 -11.98 -9.70
C GLU A 393 14.33 -11.38 -11.12
N GLU A 394 14.66 -10.07 -11.21
CA GLU A 394 14.82 -9.34 -12.47
C GLU A 394 16.21 -9.54 -13.11
#